data_AF-A0A923YJ77-F1
#
_entry.id   AF-A0A923YJ77-F1
#
_cell.length_a   1.000
_cell.length_b   1.000
_cell.length_c   1.000
_cell.angle_alpha   90.00
_cell.angle_beta   90.00
_cell.angle_gamma   90.00
#
_symmetry.space_group_name_H-M   'P 1'
#
loop_
_entity.id
_entity.type
_entity.pdbx_description
1 polymer ?
#
loop_
_entity_poly.entity_id
_entity_poly.type
_entity_poly.pdbx_seq_one_letter_code
_entity_poly.pdbx_strand_id
1 'polypeptide(L)'
;MHHGLFITVVFMCLSVTAYAKEKKQNEDRITWEKPITCPKSGDPNGCYVSHADVADRNLQKAYRMLLESVGQNPRTKQRLEEAQRAWIAWRASEVLFCTESVGYSTFGLTSRGTPVQMAFCGEMVDDARRSELIKYRKNLPNY
;
A
#
# COMPACT_ATOMS: atom_id res chain seq x y z
N MET A 1 -28.65 48.38 11.89
CA MET A 1 -27.72 47.40 12.51
C MET A 1 -27.90 46.05 11.83
N HIS A 2 -27.28 45.79 10.67
CA HIS A 2 -27.39 44.49 9.95
C HIS A 2 -26.11 44.09 9.18
N HIS A 3 -24.94 44.62 9.53
CA HIS A 3 -23.68 44.33 8.82
C HIS A 3 -22.83 43.19 9.42
N GLY A 4 -23.28 42.56 10.51
CA GLY A 4 -22.50 41.53 11.22
C GLY A 4 -22.59 40.11 10.66
N LEU A 5 -23.63 39.78 9.88
CA LEU A 5 -23.90 38.38 9.48
C LEU A 5 -23.24 37.97 8.14
N PHE A 6 -22.86 38.94 7.30
CA PHE A 6 -22.31 38.66 5.96
C PHE A 6 -20.81 38.28 6.00
N ILE A 7 -20.06 38.73 7.01
CA ILE A 7 -18.60 38.54 7.07
C ILE A 7 -18.23 37.13 7.51
N THR A 8 -19.02 36.48 8.37
CA THR A 8 -18.75 35.13 8.89
C THR A 8 -18.92 34.03 7.84
N VAL A 9 -19.89 34.19 6.92
CA VAL A 9 -20.14 33.19 5.85
C VAL A 9 -18.99 33.16 4.84
N VAL A 10 -18.40 34.32 4.52
CA VAL A 10 -17.27 34.42 3.57
C VAL A 10 -16.00 33.74 4.11
N PHE A 11 -15.75 33.85 5.42
CA PHE A 11 -14.58 33.21 6.05
C PHE A 11 -14.67 31.68 6.09
N MET A 12 -15.87 31.11 6.21
CA MET A 12 -16.05 29.65 6.20
C MET A 12 -15.89 29.05 4.79
N CYS A 13 -16.29 29.75 3.72
CA CYS A 13 -16.11 29.23 2.35
C CYS A 13 -14.64 29.22 1.89
N LEU A 14 -13.81 30.15 2.38
CA LEU A 14 -12.39 30.23 2.01
C LEU A 14 -11.53 29.14 2.66
N SER A 15 -11.90 28.70 3.87
CA SER A 15 -11.14 27.66 4.60
C SER A 15 -11.37 26.25 4.01
N VAL A 16 -12.57 25.95 3.52
CA VAL A 16 -12.89 24.65 2.89
C VAL A 16 -12.17 24.47 1.55
N THR A 17 -12.07 25.53 0.74
CA THR A 17 -11.44 25.46 -0.59
C THR A 17 -9.91 25.34 -0.52
N ALA A 18 -9.27 25.97 0.47
CA ALA A 18 -7.83 25.80 0.73
C ALA A 18 -7.49 24.36 1.14
N TYR A 19 -8.29 23.76 2.04
CA TYR A 19 -8.10 22.39 2.49
C TYR A 19 -8.25 21.36 1.36
N ALA A 20 -9.22 21.54 0.47
CA ALA A 20 -9.44 20.66 -0.67
C ALA A 20 -8.28 20.70 -1.70
N LYS A 21 -7.68 21.87 -1.91
CA LYS A 21 -6.56 22.05 -2.86
C LYS A 21 -5.27 21.42 -2.33
N GLU A 22 -4.99 21.55 -1.03
CA GLU A 22 -3.83 20.95 -0.38
C GLU A 22 -3.92 19.41 -0.35
N LYS A 23 -5.12 18.86 -0.08
CA LYS A 23 -5.37 17.42 -0.11
C LYS A 23 -5.11 16.82 -1.50
N LYS A 24 -5.57 17.47 -2.57
CA LYS A 24 -5.35 17.01 -3.96
C LYS A 24 -3.87 17.06 -4.37
N GLN A 25 -3.14 18.11 -3.97
CA GLN A 25 -1.69 18.17 -4.20
C GLN A 25 -0.90 17.12 -3.42
N ASN A 26 -1.40 16.68 -2.26
CA ASN A 26 -0.73 15.67 -1.43
C ASN A 26 -1.00 14.23 -1.93
N GLU A 27 -2.16 13.99 -2.56
CA GLU A 27 -2.50 12.68 -3.14
C GLU A 27 -1.67 12.32 -4.39
N ASP A 28 -1.29 13.32 -5.21
CA ASP A 28 -0.47 13.15 -6.41
C ASP A 28 1.04 13.06 -6.10
N ARG A 29 1.45 13.38 -4.86
CA ARG A 29 2.85 13.42 -4.42
C ARG A 29 3.26 12.20 -3.59
N ILE A 30 2.67 11.03 -3.88
CA ILE A 30 3.11 9.80 -3.21
C ILE A 30 4.36 9.30 -3.91
N THR A 31 5.51 9.64 -3.34
CA THR A 31 6.78 9.05 -3.75
C THR A 31 6.82 7.60 -3.26
N TRP A 32 6.59 6.65 -4.15
CA TRP A 32 6.88 5.24 -3.86
C TRP A 32 8.38 5.00 -3.86
N GLU A 33 8.85 4.08 -3.03
CA GLU A 33 10.23 3.64 -3.14
C GLU A 33 10.41 2.97 -4.50
N LYS A 34 11.45 3.39 -5.23
CA LYS A 34 11.74 2.87 -6.56
C LYS A 34 12.21 1.40 -6.45
N PRO A 35 11.95 0.59 -7.49
CA PRO A 35 12.56 -0.73 -7.58
C PRO A 35 14.08 -0.63 -7.45
N ILE A 36 14.68 -1.56 -6.71
CA ILE A 36 16.13 -1.62 -6.59
C ILE A 36 16.71 -2.08 -7.92
N THR A 37 17.79 -1.46 -8.36
CA THR A 37 18.52 -1.94 -9.54
C THR A 37 19.56 -2.96 -9.08
N CYS A 38 19.36 -4.23 -9.38
CA CYS A 38 20.33 -5.28 -9.09
C CYS A 38 21.62 -5.07 -9.91
N PRO A 39 22.81 -5.07 -9.28
CA PRO A 39 24.06 -5.07 -10.04
C PRO A 39 24.21 -6.39 -10.82
N LYS A 40 24.67 -6.31 -12.08
CA LYS A 40 24.84 -7.49 -12.97
C LYS A 40 25.83 -8.55 -12.44
N SER A 41 26.66 -8.20 -11.45
CA SER A 41 27.69 -9.05 -10.86
C SER A 41 27.47 -9.34 -9.36
N GLY A 42 26.30 -8.96 -8.79
CA GLY A 42 25.99 -9.18 -7.37
C GLY A 42 25.34 -10.54 -7.10
N ASP A 43 25.33 -10.94 -5.83
CA ASP A 43 24.55 -12.09 -5.36
C ASP A 43 23.08 -11.90 -5.75
N PRO A 44 22.54 -12.70 -6.70
CA PRO A 44 21.16 -12.55 -7.14
C PRO A 44 20.19 -12.73 -5.98
N ASN A 45 20.56 -13.53 -4.95
CA ASN A 45 19.70 -13.77 -3.81
C ASN A 45 19.45 -12.50 -2.99
N GLY A 46 20.50 -11.73 -2.73
CA GLY A 46 20.40 -10.46 -1.99
C GLY A 46 19.53 -9.43 -2.68
N CYS A 47 19.47 -9.43 -4.02
CA CYS A 47 18.63 -8.47 -4.73
C CYS A 47 17.14 -8.77 -4.58
N TYR A 48 16.72 -10.03 -4.74
CA TYR A 48 15.30 -10.38 -4.61
C TYR A 48 14.76 -10.12 -3.19
N VAL A 49 15.56 -10.40 -2.16
CA VAL A 49 15.19 -10.05 -0.77
C VAL A 49 14.97 -8.55 -0.64
N SER A 50 15.86 -7.74 -1.22
CA SER A 50 15.75 -6.29 -1.16
C SER A 50 14.50 -5.76 -1.89
N HIS A 51 14.11 -6.39 -3.01
CA HIS A 51 12.86 -6.10 -3.71
C HIS A 51 11.62 -6.40 -2.87
N ALA A 52 11.58 -7.57 -2.24
CA ALA A 52 10.50 -7.96 -1.34
C ALA A 52 10.36 -6.96 -0.18
N ASP A 53 11.47 -6.52 0.40
CA ASP A 53 11.46 -5.51 1.47
C ASP A 53 10.92 -4.14 0.99
N VAL A 54 11.25 -3.72 -0.24
CA VAL A 54 10.70 -2.50 -0.85
C VAL A 54 9.19 -2.64 -1.07
N ALA A 55 8.74 -3.79 -1.57
CA ALA A 55 7.33 -4.07 -1.78
C ALA A 55 6.54 -4.02 -0.47
N ASP A 56 7.04 -4.66 0.59
CA ASP A 56 6.43 -4.62 1.93
C ASP A 56 6.37 -3.18 2.48
N ARG A 57 7.45 -2.41 2.41
CA ARG A 57 7.44 -0.99 2.85
C ARG A 57 6.41 -0.16 2.08
N ASN A 58 6.34 -0.35 0.76
CA ASN A 58 5.36 0.33 -0.08
C ASN A 58 3.91 -0.09 0.25
N LEU A 59 3.68 -1.38 0.55
CA LEU A 59 2.40 -1.88 1.03
C LEU A 59 2.00 -1.24 2.37
N GLN A 60 2.89 -1.23 3.36
CA GLN A 60 2.64 -0.62 4.66
C GLN A 60 2.34 0.87 4.53
N LYS A 61 3.03 1.57 3.62
CA LYS A 61 2.76 2.97 3.29
C LYS A 61 1.35 3.14 2.72
N ALA A 62 0.94 2.33 1.74
CA ALA A 62 -0.41 2.37 1.18
C ALA A 62 -1.49 2.12 2.23
N TYR A 63 -1.25 1.19 3.15
CA TYR A 63 -2.15 0.89 4.26
C TYR A 63 -2.32 2.07 5.23
N ARG A 64 -1.21 2.70 5.66
CA ARG A 64 -1.28 3.90 6.52
C ARG A 64 -2.03 5.04 5.85
N MET A 65 -1.78 5.28 4.57
CA MET A 65 -2.50 6.30 3.81
C MET A 65 -4.00 6.02 3.71
N LEU A 66 -4.39 4.76 3.53
CA LEU A 66 -5.80 4.38 3.53
C LEU A 66 -6.43 4.57 4.91
N LEU A 67 -5.73 4.20 5.99
CA LEU A 67 -6.18 4.45 7.37
C LEU A 67 -6.38 5.94 7.67
N GLU A 68 -5.50 6.80 7.15
CA GLU A 68 -5.66 8.26 7.25
C GLU A 68 -6.87 8.74 6.43
N SER A 69 -7.08 8.18 5.24
CA SER A 69 -8.14 8.60 4.32
C SER A 69 -9.55 8.17 4.74
N VAL A 70 -9.69 7.04 5.43
CA VAL A 70 -10.99 6.65 6.04
C VAL A 70 -11.41 7.59 7.18
N GLY A 71 -10.52 8.51 7.57
CA GLY A 71 -10.80 9.60 8.49
C GLY A 71 -11.18 9.12 9.88
N GLN A 72 -12.13 9.82 10.50
CA GLN A 72 -12.58 9.52 11.86
C GLN A 72 -13.66 8.44 11.93
N ASN A 73 -14.03 7.78 10.84
CA ASN A 73 -15.06 6.72 10.90
C ASN A 73 -14.50 5.48 11.62
N PRO A 74 -14.83 5.26 12.91
CA PRO A 74 -14.16 4.25 13.71
C PRO A 74 -14.53 2.84 13.24
N ARG A 75 -15.74 2.65 12.71
CA ARG A 75 -16.22 1.37 12.20
C ARG A 75 -15.50 0.98 10.92
N THR A 76 -15.31 1.91 9.99
CA THR A 76 -14.57 1.65 8.75
C THR A 76 -13.10 1.37 9.04
N LYS A 77 -12.49 2.13 9.95
CA LYS A 77 -11.11 1.91 10.39
C LYS A 77 -10.93 0.52 11.01
N GLN A 78 -11.81 0.13 11.94
CA GLN A 78 -11.78 -1.19 12.56
C GLN A 78 -11.88 -2.32 11.50
N ARG A 79 -12.82 -2.21 10.56
CA ARG A 79 -12.99 -3.21 9.49
C ARG A 79 -11.77 -3.31 8.59
N LEU A 80 -11.14 -2.18 8.27
CA LEU A 80 -9.91 -2.16 7.49
C LEU A 80 -8.75 -2.84 8.23
N GLU A 81 -8.63 -2.60 9.54
CA GLU A 81 -7.63 -3.27 10.39
C GLU A 81 -7.86 -4.78 10.49
N GLU A 82 -9.12 -5.21 10.67
CA GLU A 82 -9.51 -6.62 10.66
C GLU A 82 -9.17 -7.28 9.31
N ALA A 83 -9.53 -6.63 8.20
CA ALA A 83 -9.23 -7.12 6.86
C ALA A 83 -7.72 -7.23 6.60
N GLN A 84 -6.93 -6.26 7.09
CA GLN A 84 -5.47 -6.30 6.92
C GLN A 84 -4.83 -7.40 7.77
N ARG A 85 -5.31 -7.64 9.00
CA ARG A 85 -4.84 -8.78 9.82
C ARG A 85 -5.17 -10.12 9.18
N ALA A 86 -6.39 -10.28 8.66
CA ALA A 86 -6.78 -11.49 7.95
C ALA A 86 -5.92 -11.72 6.70
N TRP A 87 -5.63 -10.65 5.95
CA TRP A 87 -4.74 -10.72 4.79
C TRP A 87 -3.31 -11.11 5.17
N ILE A 88 -2.74 -10.58 6.26
CA ILE A 88 -1.40 -10.96 6.74
C ILE A 88 -1.35 -12.46 7.07
N ALA A 89 -2.39 -13.00 7.70
CA ALA A 89 -2.48 -14.43 8.00
C ALA A 89 -2.53 -15.28 6.71
N TRP A 90 -3.29 -14.84 5.71
CA TRP A 90 -3.38 -15.50 4.40
C TRP A 90 -2.09 -15.37 3.56
N ARG A 91 -1.38 -14.24 3.65
CA ARG A 91 -0.14 -13.97 2.91
C ARG A 91 0.89 -15.08 3.11
N ALA A 92 1.04 -15.57 4.34
CA ALA A 92 2.01 -16.62 4.64
C ALA A 92 1.70 -17.92 3.86
N SER A 93 0.43 -18.35 3.82
CA SER A 93 0.03 -19.52 3.03
C SER A 93 0.15 -19.28 1.53
N GLU A 94 -0.14 -18.07 1.06
CA GLU A 94 -0.07 -17.74 -0.36
C GLU A 94 1.37 -17.75 -0.87
N VAL A 95 2.31 -17.19 -0.10
CA VAL A 95 3.74 -17.22 -0.45
C VAL A 95 4.23 -18.66 -0.53
N LEU A 96 3.85 -19.53 0.42
CA LEU A 96 4.21 -20.94 0.39
C LEU A 96 3.66 -21.64 -0.86
N PHE A 97 2.36 -21.46 -1.16
CA PHE A 97 1.73 -22.03 -2.35
C PHE A 97 2.38 -21.56 -3.66
N CYS A 98 2.66 -20.25 -3.75
CA CYS A 98 3.39 -19.67 -4.89
C CYS A 98 4.78 -20.30 -5.03
N THR A 99 5.52 -20.49 -3.93
CA THR A 99 6.85 -21.10 -4.01
C THR A 99 6.83 -22.56 -4.45
N GLU A 100 5.83 -23.34 -4.04
CA GLU A 100 5.64 -24.73 -4.49
C GLU A 100 5.33 -24.80 -5.99
N SER A 101 4.51 -23.86 -6.47
CA SER A 101 4.11 -23.75 -7.88
C SER A 101 5.27 -23.28 -8.78
N VAL A 102 6.11 -22.35 -8.29
CA VAL A 102 7.28 -21.83 -9.02
C VAL A 102 8.47 -22.80 -8.95
N GLY A 103 8.51 -23.68 -7.93
CA GLY A 103 9.56 -24.68 -7.72
C GLY A 103 9.73 -25.70 -8.85
N TYR A 104 8.67 -25.99 -9.60
CA TYR A 104 8.68 -27.08 -10.58
C TYR A 104 9.25 -26.73 -11.96
N SER A 105 9.38 -25.44 -12.33
CA SER A 105 9.63 -25.08 -13.74
C SER A 105 10.92 -24.32 -14.06
N THR A 106 11.51 -23.56 -13.13
CA THR A 106 12.55 -22.58 -13.53
C THR A 106 13.95 -22.81 -12.95
N PHE A 107 14.09 -23.54 -11.84
CA PHE A 107 15.37 -23.60 -11.12
C PHE A 107 15.89 -25.02 -10.82
N GLY A 108 15.17 -26.09 -11.16
CA GLY A 108 15.67 -27.47 -10.99
C GLY A 108 15.96 -27.88 -9.53
N LEU A 109 15.35 -27.20 -8.55
CA LEU A 109 15.57 -27.41 -7.13
C LEU A 109 14.36 -28.10 -6.49
N THR A 110 14.61 -29.10 -5.66
CA THR A 110 13.58 -29.98 -5.10
C THR A 110 13.06 -29.49 -3.74
N SER A 111 11.73 -29.48 -3.63
CA SER A 111 10.91 -29.68 -2.42
C SER A 111 10.74 -28.56 -1.38
N ARG A 112 11.47 -27.44 -1.40
CA ARG A 112 11.11 -26.24 -0.61
C ARG A 112 11.54 -24.98 -1.36
N GLY A 113 10.67 -23.97 -1.39
CA GLY A 113 10.96 -22.69 -2.03
C GLY A 113 12.32 -22.13 -1.60
N THR A 114 13.18 -21.77 -2.55
CA THR A 114 14.42 -21.07 -2.22
C THR A 114 14.09 -19.71 -1.60
N PRO A 115 15.00 -19.12 -0.80
CA PRO A 115 14.80 -17.75 -0.30
C PRO A 115 14.45 -16.75 -1.40
N VAL A 116 14.99 -16.94 -2.61
CA VAL A 116 14.65 -16.14 -3.80
C VAL A 116 13.22 -16.33 -4.24
N GLN A 117 12.73 -17.57 -4.32
CA GLN A 117 11.34 -17.84 -4.69
C GLN A 117 10.38 -17.26 -3.66
N MET A 118 10.70 -17.38 -2.36
CA MET A 118 9.90 -16.79 -1.30
C MET A 118 9.87 -15.26 -1.40
N ALA A 119 11.02 -14.63 -1.67
CA ALA A 119 11.12 -13.20 -1.85
C ALA A 119 10.33 -12.71 -3.07
N PHE A 120 10.46 -13.38 -4.22
CA PHE A 120 9.72 -13.07 -5.44
C PHE A 120 8.20 -13.21 -5.25
N CYS A 121 7.76 -14.32 -4.67
CA CYS A 121 6.34 -14.53 -4.35
C CYS A 121 5.82 -13.50 -3.34
N GLY A 122 6.62 -13.17 -2.33
CA GLY A 122 6.31 -12.11 -1.36
C GLY A 122 6.12 -10.76 -2.04
N GLU A 123 7.05 -10.35 -2.90
CA GLU A 123 6.97 -9.12 -3.70
C GLU A 123 5.67 -9.06 -4.50
N MET A 124 5.34 -10.12 -5.25
CA MET A 124 4.10 -10.16 -6.06
C MET A 124 2.84 -10.01 -5.22
N VAL A 125 2.74 -10.73 -4.10
CA VAL A 125 1.59 -10.70 -3.20
C VAL A 125 1.44 -9.33 -2.55
N ASP A 126 2.55 -8.72 -2.13
CA ASP A 126 2.57 -7.38 -1.53
C ASP A 126 2.17 -6.30 -2.53
N ASP A 127 2.68 -6.37 -3.76
CA ASP A 127 2.36 -5.43 -4.84
C ASP A 127 0.88 -5.51 -5.27
N ALA A 128 0.33 -6.73 -5.34
CA ALA A 128 -1.10 -6.94 -5.60
C ALA A 128 -1.95 -6.29 -4.53
N ARG A 129 -1.66 -6.56 -3.24
CA ARG A 129 -2.38 -5.97 -2.11
C ARG A 129 -2.23 -4.44 -2.07
N ARG A 130 -1.02 -3.92 -2.29
CA ARG A 130 -0.77 -2.47 -2.37
C ARG A 130 -1.69 -1.83 -3.41
N SER A 131 -1.81 -2.46 -4.58
CA SER A 131 -2.66 -1.97 -5.68
C SER A 131 -4.14 -1.95 -5.30
N GLU A 132 -4.63 -2.94 -4.55
CA GLU A 132 -5.98 -2.94 -3.98
C GLU A 132 -6.20 -1.79 -2.99
N LEU A 133 -5.28 -1.59 -2.04
CA LEU A 133 -5.40 -0.53 -1.03
C LEU A 133 -5.43 0.86 -1.69
N ILE A 134 -4.64 1.07 -2.74
CA ILE A 134 -4.66 2.30 -3.54
C ILE A 134 -6.01 2.47 -4.24
N LYS A 135 -6.57 1.40 -4.82
CA LYS A 135 -7.91 1.43 -5.46
C LYS A 135 -8.98 1.78 -4.43
N TYR A 136 -8.98 1.15 -3.26
CA TYR A 136 -9.93 1.47 -2.19
C TYR A 136 -9.84 2.93 -1.77
N ARG A 137 -8.62 3.47 -1.61
CA ARG A 137 -8.44 4.87 -1.25
C ARG A 137 -9.06 5.82 -2.27
N LYS A 138 -8.83 5.57 -3.57
CA LYS A 138 -9.37 6.39 -4.66
C LYS A 138 -10.90 6.36 -4.74
N ASN A 139 -11.52 5.27 -4.26
CA ASN A 139 -12.96 5.06 -4.30
C ASN A 139 -13.66 5.42 -2.97
N LEU A 140 -12.94 5.97 -1.99
CA LEU A 140 -13.58 6.44 -0.76
C LEU A 140 -14.53 7.60 -1.09
N PRO A 141 -15.75 7.60 -0.53
CA PRO A 141 -16.63 8.76 -0.66
C PRO A 141 -15.93 9.98 -0.06
N ASN A 142 -16.02 11.12 -0.75
CA ASN A 142 -15.65 12.40 -0.17
C ASN A 142 -16.64 12.71 0.96
N TYR A 143 -16.27 12.39 2.19
CA TYR A 143 -16.99 12.77 3.41
C TYR A 143 -16.53 14.13 3.90
#